data_AF-M1C1L0-F1
#
_entry.id   AF-M1C1L0-F1
#
_cell.length_a   1.000
_cell.length_b   1.000
_cell.length_c   1.000
_cell.angle_alpha   90.00
_cell.angle_beta   90.00
_cell.angle_gamma   90.00
#
_symmetry.space_group_name_H-M   'P 1'
#
loop_
_entity.id
_entity.type
_entity.pdbx_description
1 polymer ?
#
loop_
_entity_poly.entity_id
_entity_poly.type
_entity_poly.pdbx_seq_one_letter_code
_entity_poly.pdbx_strand_id
1 'polypeptide(L)'
;MSLIAGSYERFIWGFKLRSTKNDQNYELTPLFSFPSHLSPIKCTAVAGSAAVSGGADDTIKIYDLSTCSEIGSLHHSATVTSLSFFTPSSFSFPRNLIAASEDGSVSIYDADPFVHLKSVKVHRKAVNSICIHPSGRLALTVGRDECMAMVNLVRGRRSFYCRLGKEASLVNFSDGGEKFFMVMDDKISVHESEDAKTILELDSKKRVLCATSGMHGILFTGGEDRSIKAWDITSGKIAYSIEDAHSTRVKGIVVLHKNSDGDAEDHQHIVASASSDGVIRVWDVRMTNKDKPNPLAEVNTKSRLTCLAGSSIKSMKRPEVGNTTSNGQQLDAGEES
;
A
#
# COMPACT_ATOMS: atom_id res chain seq x y z
N MET A 1 -1.89 -13.92 -4.97
CA MET A 1 -1.93 -12.51 -4.54
C MET A 1 -2.90 -11.76 -5.44
N SER A 2 -3.63 -10.79 -4.90
CA SER A 2 -4.41 -9.85 -5.70
C SER A 2 -3.63 -8.54 -5.85
N LEU A 3 -3.64 -7.96 -7.04
CA LEU A 3 -2.98 -6.68 -7.35
C LEU A 3 -4.02 -5.72 -7.91
N ILE A 4 -3.90 -4.44 -7.57
CA ILE A 4 -4.64 -3.35 -8.22
C ILE A 4 -3.68 -2.27 -8.68
N ALA A 5 -3.95 -1.70 -9.85
CA ALA A 5 -3.16 -0.61 -10.40
C ALA A 5 -4.08 0.53 -10.87
N GLY A 6 -3.72 1.75 -10.51
CA GLY A 6 -4.39 2.96 -10.98
C GLY A 6 -3.60 3.60 -12.12
N SER A 7 -4.31 4.25 -13.04
CA SER A 7 -3.71 4.96 -14.15
C SER A 7 -3.99 6.47 -14.15
N TYR A 8 -3.17 7.19 -14.91
CA TYR A 8 -3.38 8.60 -15.20
C TYR A 8 -4.66 8.82 -16.02
N GLU A 9 -4.99 7.87 -16.88
CA GLU A 9 -6.19 7.85 -17.72
C GLU A 9 -7.47 7.47 -16.95
N ARG A 10 -7.40 7.42 -15.61
CA ARG A 10 -8.55 7.21 -14.69
C ARG A 10 -9.06 5.77 -14.62
N PHE A 11 -8.34 4.84 -15.24
CA PHE A 11 -8.67 3.42 -15.21
C PHE A 11 -8.12 2.77 -13.95
N ILE A 12 -8.95 1.93 -13.34
CA ILE A 12 -8.53 0.97 -12.33
C ILE A 12 -8.41 -0.40 -12.99
N TRP A 13 -7.36 -1.12 -12.62
CA TRP A 13 -7.11 -2.48 -13.09
C TRP A 13 -6.97 -3.40 -11.88
N GLY A 14 -7.68 -4.52 -11.90
CA GLY A 14 -7.53 -5.61 -10.94
C GLY A 14 -6.87 -6.81 -11.60
N PHE A 15 -5.92 -7.44 -10.92
CA PHE A 15 -5.26 -8.66 -11.37
C PHE A 15 -5.18 -9.70 -10.26
N LYS A 16 -5.20 -10.97 -10.65
CA LYS A 16 -4.88 -12.10 -9.79
C LYS A 16 -3.58 -12.72 -10.25
N LEU A 17 -2.59 -12.72 -9.37
CA LEU A 17 -1.31 -13.36 -9.61
C LEU A 17 -1.34 -14.77 -9.04
N ARG A 18 -1.17 -15.75 -9.93
CA ARG A 18 -1.10 -17.19 -9.60
C ARG A 18 0.32 -17.69 -9.84
N SER A 19 0.83 -18.47 -8.89
CA SER A 19 2.03 -19.28 -9.09
C SER A 19 1.58 -20.70 -9.40
N THR A 20 2.08 -21.27 -10.49
CA THR A 20 1.86 -22.69 -10.80
C THR A 20 2.73 -23.58 -9.89
N LYS A 21 2.28 -24.81 -9.59
CA LYS A 21 2.92 -25.71 -8.61
C LYS A 21 4.36 -26.15 -8.96
N ASN A 22 4.86 -25.84 -10.17
CA ASN A 22 6.24 -26.11 -10.57
C ASN A 22 7.18 -24.91 -10.36
N ASP A 23 6.81 -23.97 -9.47
CA ASP A 23 7.61 -22.89 -8.86
C ASP A 23 8.38 -21.91 -9.76
N GLN A 24 8.17 -21.94 -11.09
CA GLN A 24 8.86 -21.04 -12.02
C GLN A 24 7.94 -20.30 -13.00
N ASN A 25 6.64 -20.59 -13.03
CA ASN A 25 5.73 -19.90 -13.96
C ASN A 25 4.65 -19.12 -13.21
N TYR A 26 4.70 -17.79 -13.40
CA TYR A 26 3.78 -16.82 -12.82
C TYR A 26 2.80 -16.36 -13.89
N GLU A 27 1.52 -16.38 -13.55
CA GLU A 27 0.47 -15.92 -14.46
C GLU A 27 -0.27 -14.74 -13.82
N LEU A 28 -0.27 -13.61 -14.53
CA LEU A 28 -0.97 -12.41 -14.13
C LEU A 28 -2.31 -12.32 -14.89
N THR A 29 -3.36 -12.86 -14.29
CA THR A 29 -4.70 -12.89 -14.91
C THR A 29 -5.45 -11.59 -14.62
N PRO A 30 -5.94 -10.84 -15.62
CA PRO A 30 -6.80 -9.68 -15.39
C PRO A 30 -8.14 -10.10 -14.77
N LEU A 31 -8.62 -9.34 -13.79
CA LEU A 31 -9.92 -9.53 -13.13
C LEU A 31 -10.96 -8.53 -13.63
N PHE A 32 -10.62 -7.25 -13.63
CA PHE A 32 -11.49 -6.18 -14.09
C PHE A 32 -10.67 -5.00 -14.59
N SER A 33 -11.29 -4.20 -15.46
CA SER A 33 -10.74 -2.94 -15.94
C SER A 33 -11.87 -2.00 -16.34
N PHE A 34 -11.95 -0.82 -15.72
CA PHE A 34 -12.94 0.19 -16.06
C PHE A 34 -12.49 1.60 -15.62
N PRO A 35 -13.03 2.67 -16.23
CA PRO A 35 -12.79 4.04 -15.76
C PRO A 35 -13.56 4.27 -14.45
N SER A 36 -12.86 4.34 -13.32
CA SER A 36 -13.52 4.45 -12.01
C SER A 36 -13.51 5.87 -11.43
N HIS A 37 -12.56 6.71 -11.84
CA HIS A 37 -12.44 8.09 -11.39
C HIS A 37 -12.73 9.11 -12.52
N LEU A 38 -13.06 10.33 -12.16
CA LEU A 38 -13.20 11.46 -13.10
C LEU A 38 -11.86 12.14 -13.41
N SER A 39 -10.88 11.93 -12.55
CA SER A 39 -9.53 12.50 -12.62
C SER A 39 -8.47 11.39 -12.37
N PRO A 40 -7.17 11.65 -12.63
CA PRO A 40 -6.12 10.64 -12.46
C PRO A 40 -6.16 9.95 -11.10
N ILE A 41 -5.96 8.63 -11.09
CA ILE A 41 -5.83 7.86 -9.85
C ILE A 41 -4.43 8.14 -9.29
N LYS A 42 -4.35 8.50 -8.01
CA LYS A 42 -3.11 8.92 -7.35
C LYS A 42 -2.53 7.85 -6.46
N CYS A 43 -3.39 7.09 -5.79
CA CYS A 43 -2.98 6.07 -4.85
C CYS A 43 -3.99 4.92 -4.83
N THR A 44 -3.52 3.75 -4.40
CA THR A 44 -4.32 2.54 -4.24
C THR A 44 -3.88 1.81 -2.98
N ALA A 45 -4.79 1.06 -2.36
CA ALA A 45 -4.47 0.16 -1.25
C ALA A 45 -5.32 -1.11 -1.33
N VAL A 46 -4.78 -2.23 -0.88
CA VAL A 46 -5.47 -3.54 -0.85
C VAL A 46 -5.21 -4.22 0.48
N ALA A 47 -6.25 -4.80 1.05
CA ALA A 47 -6.16 -5.68 2.22
C ALA A 47 -7.21 -6.79 2.11
N GLY A 48 -6.77 -8.05 1.97
CA GLY A 48 -7.68 -9.18 1.78
C GLY A 48 -8.52 -9.02 0.51
N SER A 49 -9.85 -9.03 0.66
CA SER A 49 -10.80 -8.77 -0.42
C SER A 49 -11.09 -7.28 -0.64
N ALA A 50 -10.76 -6.40 0.30
CA ALA A 50 -11.00 -4.97 0.18
C ALA A 50 -9.91 -4.30 -0.66
N ALA A 51 -10.34 -3.48 -1.62
CA ALA A 51 -9.47 -2.63 -2.41
C ALA A 51 -10.02 -1.21 -2.43
N VAL A 52 -9.14 -0.21 -2.45
CA VAL A 52 -9.51 1.19 -2.60
C VAL A 52 -8.58 1.92 -3.56
N SER A 53 -9.11 2.95 -4.21
CA SER A 53 -8.34 3.91 -4.98
C SER A 53 -8.71 5.34 -4.60
N GLY A 54 -7.72 6.22 -4.61
CA GLY A 54 -7.87 7.65 -4.34
C GLY A 54 -7.52 8.45 -5.57
N GLY A 55 -8.39 9.38 -5.94
CA GLY A 55 -8.26 10.20 -7.14
C GLY A 55 -7.93 11.66 -6.86
N ALA A 56 -7.54 12.35 -7.93
CA ALA A 56 -7.51 13.82 -7.99
C ALA A 56 -8.91 14.44 -8.22
N ASP A 57 -9.97 13.64 -8.10
CA ASP A 57 -11.37 14.06 -8.10
C ASP A 57 -11.95 14.10 -6.68
N ASP A 58 -11.08 14.07 -5.67
CA ASP A 58 -11.40 14.15 -4.26
C ASP A 58 -12.29 12.98 -3.77
N THR A 59 -12.31 11.88 -4.53
CA THR A 59 -13.05 10.66 -4.15
C THR A 59 -12.11 9.51 -3.80
N ILE A 60 -12.60 8.65 -2.92
CA ILE A 60 -12.08 7.31 -2.68
C ILE A 60 -13.12 6.34 -3.21
N LYS A 61 -12.72 5.45 -4.13
CA LYS A 61 -13.56 4.37 -4.63
C LYS A 61 -13.22 3.09 -3.90
N ILE A 62 -14.25 2.30 -3.57
CA ILE A 62 -14.14 1.06 -2.80
C ILE A 62 -14.55 -0.10 -3.70
N TYR A 63 -13.76 -1.17 -3.69
CA TYR A 63 -13.97 -2.37 -4.47
C TYR A 63 -13.91 -3.61 -3.59
N ASP A 64 -14.73 -4.59 -3.95
CA ASP A 64 -14.61 -5.95 -3.45
C ASP A 64 -13.97 -6.83 -4.53
N LEU A 65 -12.77 -7.33 -4.23
CA LEU A 65 -12.00 -8.19 -5.12
C LEU A 65 -12.56 -9.61 -5.21
N SER A 66 -13.44 -10.02 -4.29
CA SER A 66 -14.11 -11.31 -4.34
C SER A 66 -15.22 -11.32 -5.40
N THR A 67 -15.95 -10.22 -5.54
CA THR A 67 -17.00 -10.01 -6.56
C THR A 67 -16.48 -9.28 -7.79
N CYS A 68 -15.25 -8.75 -7.75
CA CYS A 68 -14.64 -7.94 -8.81
C CYS A 68 -15.49 -6.72 -9.19
N SER A 69 -16.10 -6.06 -8.20
CA SER A 69 -17.04 -4.94 -8.40
C SER A 69 -16.74 -3.74 -7.50
N GLU A 70 -17.11 -2.54 -7.97
CA GLU A 70 -17.18 -1.33 -7.14
C GLU A 70 -18.38 -1.45 -6.18
N ILE A 71 -18.16 -1.23 -4.89
CA ILE A 71 -19.19 -1.35 -3.84
C ILE A 71 -19.61 0.00 -3.26
N GLY A 72 -18.81 1.04 -3.44
CA GLY A 72 -19.13 2.37 -2.92
C GLY A 72 -18.05 3.41 -3.15
N SER A 73 -18.35 4.63 -2.70
CA SER A 73 -17.43 5.77 -2.78
C SER A 73 -17.51 6.64 -1.54
N LEU A 74 -16.38 7.20 -1.14
CA LEU A 74 -16.25 8.19 -0.07
C LEU A 74 -15.79 9.50 -0.67
N HIS A 75 -16.28 10.62 -0.14
CA HIS A 75 -15.85 11.95 -0.55
C HIS A 75 -14.87 12.53 0.46
N HIS A 76 -13.84 13.18 -0.05
CA HIS A 76 -12.82 13.92 0.69
C HIS A 76 -12.91 15.41 0.36
N SER A 77 -12.34 16.25 1.21
CA SER A 77 -12.29 17.72 1.03
C SER A 77 -11.37 18.18 -0.09
N ALA A 78 -10.39 17.34 -0.47
CA ALA A 78 -9.41 17.61 -1.52
C ALA A 78 -8.76 16.30 -1.96
N THR A 79 -7.87 16.40 -2.96
CA THR A 79 -7.26 15.26 -3.66
C THR A 79 -6.66 14.25 -2.69
N VAL A 80 -6.96 12.98 -2.93
CA VAL A 80 -6.48 11.87 -2.08
C VAL A 80 -5.07 11.50 -2.51
N THR A 81 -4.09 11.75 -1.65
CA THR A 81 -2.67 11.61 -1.99
C THR A 81 -2.09 10.26 -1.63
N SER A 82 -2.59 9.64 -0.55
CA SER A 82 -2.12 8.34 -0.08
C SER A 82 -3.21 7.62 0.72
N LEU A 83 -3.24 6.29 0.61
CA LEU A 83 -4.21 5.41 1.27
C LEU A 83 -3.46 4.26 1.93
N SER A 84 -3.89 3.87 3.13
CA SER A 84 -3.31 2.73 3.83
C SER A 84 -4.39 2.02 4.64
N PHE A 85 -4.40 0.68 4.54
CA PHE A 85 -5.24 -0.16 5.38
C PHE A 85 -4.46 -0.64 6.61
N PHE A 86 -5.14 -0.67 7.74
CA PHE A 86 -4.68 -1.41 8.91
C PHE A 86 -5.46 -2.73 9.01
N THR A 87 -4.74 -3.85 8.93
CA THR A 87 -5.30 -5.20 9.09
C THR A 87 -4.55 -5.91 10.21
N PRO A 88 -5.16 -6.14 11.38
CA PRO A 88 -4.54 -6.95 12.41
C PRO A 88 -4.35 -8.39 11.91
N SER A 89 -3.29 -9.06 12.35
CA SER A 89 -2.94 -10.43 11.91
C SER A 89 -4.04 -11.47 12.18
N SER A 90 -4.92 -11.22 13.14
CA SER A 90 -6.06 -12.08 13.48
C SER A 90 -7.25 -11.96 12.52
N PHE A 91 -7.28 -10.97 11.63
CA PHE A 91 -8.40 -10.71 10.74
C PHE A 91 -8.01 -10.84 9.26
N SER A 92 -8.91 -11.39 8.46
CA SER A 92 -8.77 -11.46 6.99
C SER A 92 -9.20 -10.17 6.29
N PHE A 93 -9.97 -9.32 6.98
CA PHE A 93 -10.50 -8.06 6.49
C PHE A 93 -9.87 -6.88 7.25
N PRO A 94 -9.56 -5.76 6.59
CA PRO A 94 -9.00 -4.59 7.26
C PRO A 94 -9.94 -4.05 8.35
N ARG A 95 -9.38 -3.45 9.38
CA ARG A 95 -10.13 -2.78 10.45
C ARG A 95 -10.32 -1.30 10.15
N ASN A 96 -9.29 -0.63 9.66
CA ASN A 96 -9.34 0.80 9.39
C ASN A 96 -8.76 1.12 8.03
N LEU A 97 -9.36 2.10 7.37
CA LEU A 97 -8.78 2.78 6.23
C LEU A 97 -8.32 4.16 6.67
N ILE A 98 -7.10 4.53 6.30
CA ILE A 98 -6.59 5.88 6.53
C ILE A 98 -6.26 6.53 5.19
N ALA A 99 -6.79 7.72 5.01
CA ALA A 99 -6.67 8.50 3.79
C ALA A 99 -6.01 9.85 4.07
N ALA A 100 -4.94 10.13 3.35
CA ALA A 100 -4.24 11.40 3.37
C ALA A 100 -4.71 12.31 2.22
N SER A 101 -4.78 13.61 2.48
CA SER A 101 -5.30 14.58 1.51
C SER A 101 -4.32 15.72 1.21
N GLU A 102 -4.47 16.31 0.02
CA GLU A 102 -3.76 17.51 -0.42
C GLU A 102 -4.08 18.75 0.43
N ASP A 103 -5.20 18.75 1.15
CA ASP A 103 -5.47 19.83 2.10
C ASP A 103 -4.57 19.77 3.36
N GLY A 104 -3.86 18.68 3.62
CA GLY A 104 -3.03 18.50 4.83
C GLY A 104 -3.73 17.76 5.97
N SER A 105 -4.94 17.27 5.74
CA SER A 105 -5.70 16.43 6.66
C SER A 105 -5.47 14.94 6.40
N VAL A 106 -5.72 14.16 7.45
CA VAL A 106 -5.79 12.71 7.41
C VAL A 106 -7.15 12.30 7.96
N SER A 107 -7.90 11.54 7.17
CA SER A 107 -9.19 10.98 7.55
C SER A 107 -9.03 9.50 7.91
N ILE A 108 -9.69 9.09 8.97
CA ILE A 108 -9.72 7.73 9.49
C ILE A 108 -11.14 7.21 9.31
N TYR A 109 -11.25 6.06 8.68
CA TYR A 109 -12.51 5.35 8.44
C TYR A 109 -12.47 3.99 9.14
N ASP A 110 -13.64 3.53 9.58
CA ASP A 110 -13.86 2.11 9.79
C ASP A 110 -13.78 1.43 8.42
N ALA A 111 -13.12 0.28 8.28
CA ALA A 111 -13.07 -0.41 7.00
C ALA A 111 -14.31 -1.27 6.74
N ASP A 112 -15.10 -1.58 7.78
CA ASP A 112 -16.39 -2.25 7.62
C ASP A 112 -17.45 -1.56 8.51
N PRO A 113 -18.27 -0.63 7.97
CA PRO A 113 -18.72 -0.50 6.58
C PRO A 113 -18.22 0.77 5.83
N PHE A 114 -16.95 1.18 6.00
CA PHE A 114 -16.41 2.42 5.39
C PHE A 114 -16.99 3.72 5.95
N VAL A 115 -17.30 3.74 7.26
CA VAL A 115 -17.83 4.92 7.96
C VAL A 115 -16.70 5.86 8.35
N HIS A 116 -16.89 7.17 8.11
CA HIS A 116 -15.96 8.20 8.57
C HIS A 116 -15.97 8.28 10.10
N LEU A 117 -14.80 8.10 10.71
CA LEU A 117 -14.65 8.18 12.16
C LEU A 117 -14.12 9.54 12.60
N LYS A 118 -13.07 10.03 11.93
CA LYS A 118 -12.40 11.27 12.32
C LYS A 118 -11.52 11.83 11.22
N SER A 119 -11.43 13.16 11.14
CA SER A 119 -10.40 13.86 10.38
C SER A 119 -9.48 14.64 11.31
N VAL A 120 -8.19 14.59 11.04
CA VAL A 120 -7.14 15.27 11.81
C VAL A 120 -6.35 16.15 10.86
N LYS A 121 -6.21 17.44 11.19
CA LYS A 121 -5.30 18.33 10.46
C LYS A 121 -3.87 18.07 10.94
N VAL A 122 -3.08 17.38 10.12
CA VAL A 122 -1.74 16.92 10.51
C VAL A 122 -0.66 17.86 10.00
N HIS A 123 -0.82 18.32 8.75
CA HIS A 123 0.12 19.19 8.05
C HIS A 123 -0.54 20.53 7.66
N ARG A 124 0.31 21.54 7.44
CA ARG A 124 -0.12 22.88 6.97
C ARG A 124 -0.32 22.93 5.46
N LYS A 125 0.30 21.99 4.73
CA LYS A 125 0.21 21.80 3.28
C LYS A 125 -0.12 20.33 3.00
N ALA A 126 -0.18 19.98 1.72
CA ALA A 126 -0.44 18.62 1.24
C ALA A 126 0.34 17.54 1.98
N VAL A 127 -0.35 16.49 2.42
CA VAL A 127 0.28 15.26 2.87
C VAL A 127 0.73 14.49 1.62
N ASN A 128 1.99 14.08 1.57
CA ASN A 128 2.55 13.33 0.44
C ASN A 128 2.36 11.81 0.61
N SER A 129 2.56 11.30 1.81
CA SER A 129 2.53 9.88 2.10
C SER A 129 2.14 9.61 3.55
N ILE A 130 1.45 8.49 3.77
CA ILE A 130 1.09 7.97 5.08
C ILE A 130 1.48 6.50 5.17
N CYS A 131 1.98 6.08 6.33
CA CYS A 131 2.20 4.68 6.63
C CYS A 131 1.78 4.36 8.07
N ILE A 132 1.10 3.22 8.25
CA ILE A 132 0.58 2.76 9.53
C ILE A 132 1.61 1.82 10.16
N HIS A 133 1.90 2.02 11.44
CA HIS A 133 2.76 1.08 12.17
C HIS A 133 2.06 -0.28 12.34
N PRO A 134 2.74 -1.43 12.22
CA PRO A 134 2.14 -2.75 12.35
C PRO A 134 1.31 -2.97 13.64
N SER A 135 1.62 -2.23 14.73
CA SER A 135 0.80 -2.24 15.95
C SER A 135 -0.64 -1.70 15.79
N GLY A 136 -0.92 -0.93 14.73
CA GLY A 136 -2.17 -0.19 14.53
C GLY A 136 -2.38 1.02 15.43
N ARG A 137 -1.44 1.36 16.33
CA ARG A 137 -1.62 2.44 17.31
C ARG A 137 -1.22 3.82 16.81
N LEU A 138 -0.34 3.87 15.81
CA LEU A 138 0.19 5.12 15.26
C LEU A 138 0.38 5.02 13.75
N ALA A 139 0.42 6.18 13.10
CA ALA A 139 0.83 6.34 11.72
C ALA A 139 1.85 7.47 11.60
N LEU A 140 2.77 7.33 10.65
CA LEU A 140 3.68 8.40 10.23
C LEU A 140 3.18 9.03 8.94
N THR A 141 3.38 10.32 8.84
CA THR A 141 2.98 11.15 7.69
C THR A 141 4.08 12.13 7.35
N VAL A 142 4.24 12.40 6.06
CA VAL A 142 5.16 13.41 5.53
C VAL A 142 4.42 14.31 4.56
N GLY A 143 4.81 15.58 4.48
CA GLY A 143 4.09 16.56 3.65
C GLY A 143 4.97 17.61 2.97
N ARG A 144 4.34 18.38 2.07
CA ARG A 144 4.93 19.53 1.36
C ARG A 144 5.28 20.71 2.27
N ASP A 145 4.94 20.63 3.55
CA ASP A 145 5.39 21.57 4.58
C ASP A 145 6.78 21.22 5.14
N GLU A 146 7.51 20.30 4.50
CA GLU A 146 8.85 19.84 4.89
C GLU A 146 8.88 19.28 6.30
N CYS A 147 7.75 18.74 6.75
CA CYS A 147 7.61 18.18 8.09
C CYS A 147 7.21 16.71 8.02
N MET A 148 7.60 16.00 9.07
CA MET A 148 7.07 14.69 9.43
C MET A 148 6.14 14.85 10.63
N ALA A 149 5.07 14.08 10.68
CA ALA A 149 4.17 14.05 11.80
C ALA A 149 3.79 12.61 12.19
N MET A 150 3.57 12.40 13.47
CA MET A 150 3.01 11.17 14.01
C MET A 150 1.57 11.41 14.42
N VAL A 151 0.69 10.50 14.01
CA VAL A 151 -0.73 10.50 14.38
C VAL A 151 -0.98 9.33 15.32
N ASN A 152 -1.49 9.61 16.51
CA ASN A 152 -2.00 8.57 17.39
C ASN A 152 -3.37 8.14 16.87
N LEU A 153 -3.48 6.89 16.42
CA LEU A 153 -4.69 6.35 15.79
C LEU A 153 -5.77 5.99 16.80
N VAL A 154 -5.39 5.66 18.04
CA VAL A 154 -6.34 5.34 19.13
C VAL A 154 -7.11 6.58 19.56
N ARG A 155 -6.42 7.72 19.72
CA ARG A 155 -7.01 9.00 20.11
C ARG A 155 -7.45 9.84 18.90
N GLY A 156 -6.98 9.47 17.70
CA GLY A 156 -7.14 10.22 16.46
C GLY A 156 -6.66 11.67 16.60
N ARG A 157 -5.41 11.88 16.99
CA ARG A 157 -4.81 13.22 17.11
C ARG A 157 -3.33 13.19 16.75
N ARG A 158 -2.82 14.31 16.23
CA ARG A 158 -1.37 14.48 16.02
C ARG A 158 -0.65 14.46 17.36
N SER A 159 0.29 13.54 17.53
CA SER A 159 1.11 13.39 18.73
C SER A 159 2.50 14.02 18.58
N PHE A 160 3.02 14.09 17.36
CA PHE A 160 4.35 14.64 17.07
C PHE A 160 4.35 15.39 15.74
N TYR A 161 5.22 16.40 15.63
CA TYR A 161 5.42 17.20 14.43
C TYR A 161 6.85 17.74 14.43
N CYS A 162 7.63 17.42 13.40
CA CYS A 162 9.04 17.78 13.30
C CYS A 162 9.37 18.29 11.91
N ARG A 163 10.19 19.33 11.82
CA ARG A 163 10.68 19.88 10.55
C ARG A 163 11.89 19.10 10.08
N LEU A 164 11.86 18.64 8.84
CA LEU A 164 12.93 17.90 8.17
C LEU A 164 13.90 18.81 7.41
N GLY A 165 13.44 19.99 6.99
CA GLY A 165 14.22 20.94 6.19
C GLY A 165 14.25 20.64 4.68
N LYS A 166 13.74 19.47 4.26
CA LYS A 166 13.46 19.12 2.87
C LYS A 166 12.13 18.36 2.80
N GLU A 167 11.46 18.46 1.65
CA GLU A 167 10.24 17.71 1.40
C GLU A 167 10.53 16.20 1.28
N ALA A 168 9.89 15.41 2.13
CA ALA A 168 9.86 13.97 2.00
C ALA A 168 8.67 13.54 1.12
N SER A 169 8.93 12.65 0.16
CA SER A 169 7.93 12.16 -0.80
C SER A 169 7.22 10.91 -0.30
N LEU A 170 7.91 10.06 0.47
CA LEU A 170 7.39 8.77 0.94
C LEU A 170 7.85 8.49 2.37
N VAL A 171 7.00 7.78 3.12
CA VAL A 171 7.34 7.17 4.40
C VAL A 171 6.79 5.74 4.42
N ASN A 172 7.57 4.79 4.93
CA ASN A 172 7.11 3.40 5.07
C ASN A 172 7.75 2.73 6.29
N PHE A 173 6.99 1.90 7.02
CA PHE A 173 7.54 1.08 8.10
C PHE A 173 8.15 -0.21 7.55
N SER A 174 9.07 -0.81 8.30
CA SER A 174 9.44 -2.20 8.11
C SER A 174 8.29 -3.14 8.55
N ASP A 175 8.30 -4.39 8.08
CA ASP A 175 7.27 -5.38 8.40
C ASP A 175 7.10 -5.58 9.93
N GLY A 176 8.20 -5.51 10.68
CA GLY A 176 8.20 -5.59 12.16
C GLY A 176 7.90 -4.26 12.86
N GLY A 177 7.97 -3.13 12.15
CA GLY A 177 7.74 -1.80 12.71
C GLY A 177 8.92 -1.20 13.49
N GLU A 178 9.99 -1.96 13.70
CA GLU A 178 11.21 -1.52 14.41
C GLU A 178 11.95 -0.37 13.72
N LYS A 179 11.80 -0.28 12.39
CA LYS A 179 12.44 0.75 11.56
C LYS A 179 11.41 1.41 10.66
N PHE A 180 11.70 2.64 10.26
CA PHE A 180 10.97 3.30 9.17
C PHE A 180 11.93 3.92 8.17
N PHE A 181 11.44 4.02 6.94
CA PHE A 181 12.16 4.54 5.78
C PHE A 181 11.49 5.82 5.34
N MET A 182 12.30 6.82 4.99
CA MET A 182 11.81 8.08 4.48
C MET A 182 12.60 8.46 3.24
N VAL A 183 11.88 8.78 2.16
CA VAL A 183 12.46 9.16 0.88
C VAL A 183 12.39 10.67 0.72
N MET A 184 13.55 11.27 0.46
CA MET A 184 13.72 12.70 0.19
C MET A 184 14.39 12.88 -1.18
N ASP A 185 13.57 12.82 -2.23
CA ASP A 185 13.98 12.89 -3.63
C ASP A 185 14.79 11.65 -4.08
N ASP A 186 16.11 11.73 -4.13
CA ASP A 186 17.05 10.67 -4.52
C ASP A 186 17.69 9.95 -3.33
N LYS A 187 17.40 10.42 -2.11
CA LYS A 187 17.94 9.85 -0.87
C LYS A 187 16.89 9.09 -0.10
N ILE A 188 17.28 7.94 0.44
CA ILE A 188 16.44 7.15 1.33
C ILE A 188 17.14 7.08 2.67
N SER A 189 16.48 7.59 3.69
CA SER A 189 16.96 7.55 5.07
C SER A 189 16.26 6.44 5.84
N VAL A 190 17.04 5.63 6.55
CA VAL A 190 16.58 4.53 7.41
C VAL A 190 16.71 4.99 8.86
N HIS A 191 15.61 4.90 9.61
CA HIS A 191 15.55 5.36 10.99
C HIS A 191 15.03 4.26 11.90
N GLU A 192 15.45 4.30 13.17
CA GLU A 192 14.88 3.51 14.24
C GLU A 192 13.55 4.11 14.70
N SER A 193 12.53 3.27 14.91
CA SER A 193 11.18 3.75 15.25
C SER A 193 11.05 4.27 16.68
N GLU A 194 11.91 3.84 17.61
CA GLU A 194 11.83 4.25 19.03
C GLU A 194 12.26 5.71 19.20
N ASP A 195 13.44 6.07 18.70
CA ASP A 195 14.06 7.38 18.91
C ASP A 195 14.15 8.24 17.65
N ALA A 196 13.67 7.75 16.50
CA ALA A 196 13.81 8.40 15.18
C ALA A 196 15.27 8.71 14.81
N LYS A 197 16.22 7.94 15.34
CA LYS A 197 17.64 8.08 15.02
C LYS A 197 17.91 7.53 13.62
N THR A 198 18.62 8.30 12.80
CA THR A 198 19.07 7.84 11.49
C THR A 198 20.17 6.81 11.64
N ILE A 199 19.92 5.61 11.12
CA ILE A 199 20.87 4.49 11.10
C ILE A 199 21.73 4.57 9.84
N LEU A 200 21.08 4.87 8.70
CA LEU A 200 21.69 4.73 7.38
C LEU A 200 21.05 5.68 6.37
N GLU A 201 21.85 6.13 5.40
CA GLU A 201 21.40 6.91 4.25
C GLU A 201 21.82 6.20 2.97
N LEU A 202 20.85 5.87 2.12
CA LEU A 202 21.02 5.23 0.82
C LEU A 202 20.86 6.29 -0.28
N ASP A 203 21.71 6.24 -1.29
CA ASP A 203 21.71 7.18 -2.41
C ASP A 203 21.43 6.45 -3.72
N SER A 204 20.24 6.69 -4.31
CA SER A 204 19.82 6.07 -5.57
C SER A 204 20.24 6.86 -6.81
N LYS A 205 20.91 8.01 -6.66
CA LYS A 205 21.35 8.96 -7.73
C LYS A 205 20.24 9.62 -8.54
N LYS A 206 19.06 9.03 -8.59
CA LYS A 206 17.85 9.55 -9.24
C LYS A 206 16.68 9.42 -8.29
N ARG A 207 15.66 10.24 -8.54
CA ARG A 207 14.46 10.32 -7.71
C ARG A 207 13.75 8.98 -7.55
N VAL A 208 13.47 8.62 -6.30
CA VAL A 208 12.71 7.43 -5.90
C VAL A 208 11.23 7.78 -5.82
N LEU A 209 10.39 6.95 -6.43
CA LEU A 209 8.95 7.18 -6.55
C LEU A 209 8.10 6.14 -5.82
N CYS A 210 8.69 4.98 -5.50
CA CYS A 210 8.05 3.92 -4.72
C CYS A 210 9.11 3.15 -3.93
N ALA A 211 8.75 2.74 -2.72
CA ALA A 211 9.60 1.94 -1.85
C ALA A 211 8.74 1.03 -0.98
N THR A 212 9.17 -0.22 -0.79
CA THR A 212 8.48 -1.19 0.06
C THR A 212 9.50 -2.05 0.79
N SER A 213 9.25 -2.28 2.09
CA SER A 213 10.01 -3.27 2.85
C SER A 213 9.75 -4.66 2.27
N GLY A 214 10.79 -5.48 2.24
CA GLY A 214 10.71 -6.92 2.11
C GLY A 214 11.09 -7.60 3.43
N MET A 215 11.21 -8.93 3.36
CA MET A 215 11.67 -9.75 4.46
C MET A 215 13.20 -9.64 4.66
N HIS A 216 13.68 -10.04 5.84
CA HIS A 216 15.12 -10.11 6.18
C HIS A 216 15.91 -8.81 6.00
N GLY A 217 15.25 -7.66 6.11
CA GLY A 217 15.92 -6.37 6.00
C GLY A 217 16.30 -5.98 4.58
N ILE A 218 15.57 -6.48 3.58
CA ILE A 218 15.68 -5.96 2.21
C ILE A 218 14.67 -4.83 2.02
N LEU A 219 15.11 -3.72 1.43
CA LEU A 219 14.24 -2.63 0.97
C LEU A 219 14.21 -2.61 -0.56
N PHE A 220 13.03 -2.68 -1.16
CA PHE A 220 12.87 -2.56 -2.60
C PHE A 220 12.49 -1.14 -2.99
N THR A 221 13.13 -0.62 -4.04
CA THR A 221 12.93 0.76 -4.49
C THR A 221 12.82 0.83 -6.00
N GLY A 222 12.02 1.77 -6.49
CA GLY A 222 11.92 2.09 -7.91
C GLY A 222 11.60 3.57 -8.13
N GLY A 223 12.03 4.10 -9.27
CA GLY A 223 11.87 5.52 -9.55
C GLY A 223 12.18 5.92 -10.98
N GLU A 224 12.79 7.09 -11.13
CA GLU A 224 13.15 7.70 -12.42
C GLU A 224 14.36 7.04 -13.10
N ASP A 225 15.10 6.22 -12.37
CA ASP A 225 16.17 5.39 -12.94
C ASP A 225 15.65 4.20 -13.77
N ARG A 226 14.33 3.96 -13.77
CA ARG A 226 13.65 2.86 -14.47
C ARG A 226 14.08 1.47 -13.99
N SER A 227 14.85 1.42 -12.90
CA SER A 227 15.40 0.20 -12.33
C SER A 227 14.59 -0.23 -11.11
N ILE A 228 14.77 -1.48 -10.73
CA ILE A 228 14.30 -2.00 -9.45
C ILE A 228 15.53 -2.43 -8.67
N LYS A 229 15.75 -1.78 -7.52
CA LYS A 229 16.88 -2.05 -6.64
C LYS A 229 16.41 -2.68 -5.34
N ALA A 230 17.13 -3.69 -4.90
CA ALA A 230 16.99 -4.34 -3.60
C ALA A 230 18.20 -3.95 -2.74
N TRP A 231 17.94 -3.21 -1.66
CA TRP A 231 18.95 -2.71 -0.74
C TRP A 231 18.99 -3.59 0.50
N ASP A 232 20.18 -4.00 0.92
CA ASP A 232 20.37 -4.56 2.24
C ASP A 232 20.47 -3.43 3.26
N ILE A 233 19.52 -3.35 4.19
CA ILE A 233 19.46 -2.27 5.19
C ILE A 233 20.57 -2.38 6.25
N THR A 234 21.23 -3.53 6.37
CA THR A 234 22.29 -3.76 7.36
C THR A 234 23.62 -3.23 6.83
N SER A 235 23.95 -3.55 5.57
CA SER A 235 25.18 -3.09 4.92
C SER A 235 25.04 -1.74 4.21
N GLY A 236 23.82 -1.34 3.88
CA GLY A 236 23.51 -0.19 3.04
C GLY A 236 23.96 -0.29 1.59
N LYS A 237 24.24 -1.51 1.14
CA LYS A 237 24.61 -1.80 -0.24
C LYS A 237 23.43 -2.32 -1.03
N ILE A 238 23.50 -2.14 -2.34
CA ILE A 238 22.56 -2.75 -3.27
C ILE A 238 22.91 -4.25 -3.33
N ALA A 239 22.00 -5.10 -2.84
CA ALA A 239 22.15 -6.55 -2.91
C ALA A 239 21.83 -7.05 -4.32
N TYR A 240 20.78 -6.52 -4.94
CA TYR A 240 20.38 -6.85 -6.31
C TYR A 240 19.85 -5.61 -7.05
N SER A 241 20.07 -5.57 -8.36
CA SER A 241 19.57 -4.48 -9.22
C SER A 241 19.14 -5.01 -10.58
N ILE A 242 17.90 -4.77 -10.94
CA ILE A 242 17.38 -5.00 -12.29
C ILE A 242 17.45 -3.65 -13.02
N GLU A 243 18.51 -3.46 -13.79
CA GLU A 243 18.65 -2.29 -14.66
C GLU A 243 17.70 -2.38 -15.85
N ASP A 244 17.19 -1.22 -16.30
CA ASP A 244 16.22 -1.10 -17.39
C ASP A 244 15.02 -2.07 -17.28
N ALA A 245 14.54 -2.31 -16.06
CA ALA A 245 13.33 -3.09 -15.78
C ALA A 245 12.11 -2.56 -16.57
N HIS A 246 12.04 -1.25 -16.77
CA HIS A 246 10.99 -0.61 -17.55
C HIS A 246 11.57 0.39 -18.56
N SER A 247 10.79 0.70 -19.61
CA SER A 247 11.20 1.72 -20.59
C SER A 247 11.03 3.15 -20.04
N THR A 248 10.23 3.30 -18.98
CA THR A 248 10.02 4.57 -18.27
C THR A 248 9.99 4.36 -16.74
N ARG A 249 9.78 5.45 -15.99
CA ARG A 249 9.83 5.49 -14.52
C ARG A 249 8.88 4.48 -13.85
N VAL A 250 9.38 3.83 -12.81
CA VAL A 250 8.61 2.90 -11.96
C VAL A 250 7.82 3.73 -10.93
N LYS A 251 6.52 3.44 -10.80
CA LYS A 251 5.57 4.20 -9.97
C LYS A 251 5.00 3.40 -8.80
N GLY A 252 5.07 2.08 -8.84
CA GLY A 252 4.65 1.24 -7.74
C GLY A 252 5.44 -0.06 -7.72
N ILE A 253 5.74 -0.54 -6.53
CA ILE A 253 6.37 -1.83 -6.28
C ILE A 253 5.60 -2.50 -5.13
N VAL A 254 5.35 -3.80 -5.26
CA VAL A 254 4.71 -4.63 -4.23
C VAL A 254 5.52 -5.90 -4.08
N VAL A 255 5.85 -6.28 -2.85
CA VAL A 255 6.52 -7.55 -2.54
C VAL A 255 5.49 -8.66 -2.45
N LEU A 256 5.78 -9.81 -3.08
CA LEU A 256 4.95 -10.99 -2.98
C LEU A 256 5.33 -11.80 -1.74
N HIS A 257 4.48 -11.76 -0.71
CA HIS A 257 4.62 -12.66 0.44
C HIS A 257 3.77 -13.91 0.21
N LYS A 258 4.36 -15.11 0.17
CA LYS A 258 3.61 -16.37 0.11
C LYS A 258 3.39 -16.84 1.56
N ASN A 259 2.15 -16.79 2.05
CA ASN A 259 1.80 -17.45 3.32
C ASN A 259 1.72 -18.96 3.08
N SER A 260 2.77 -19.71 3.38
CA SER A 260 2.69 -21.16 3.55
C SER A 260 3.70 -21.68 4.59
N ASP A 261 3.17 -22.50 5.50
CA ASP A 261 3.83 -23.34 6.50
C ASP A 261 4.81 -24.38 5.90
N GLY A 262 5.83 -23.93 5.17
CA GLY A 262 6.85 -24.84 4.66
C GLY A 262 7.76 -24.19 3.64
N ASP A 263 9.06 -24.26 3.92
CA ASP A 263 10.22 -23.95 3.07
C ASP A 263 10.10 -22.66 2.24
N ALA A 264 10.13 -21.55 2.99
CA ALA A 264 9.82 -20.21 2.51
C ALA A 264 11.05 -19.37 2.14
N GLU A 265 12.21 -19.92 1.78
CA GLU A 265 13.39 -19.10 1.44
C GLU A 265 13.38 -18.59 -0.01
N ASP A 266 12.80 -19.34 -0.95
CA ASP A 266 13.00 -19.06 -2.38
C ASP A 266 12.05 -18.02 -3.02
N HIS A 267 11.00 -17.60 -2.32
CA HIS A 267 10.00 -16.67 -2.88
C HIS A 267 10.07 -15.25 -2.28
N GLN A 268 11.05 -14.98 -1.41
CA GLN A 268 11.17 -13.74 -0.62
C GLN A 268 11.65 -12.53 -1.44
N HIS A 269 11.95 -12.74 -2.73
CA HIS A 269 12.57 -11.76 -3.62
C HIS A 269 11.71 -11.44 -4.84
N ILE A 270 10.43 -11.87 -4.82
CA ILE A 270 9.54 -11.67 -5.94
C ILE A 270 8.79 -10.36 -5.76
N VAL A 271 8.88 -9.49 -6.77
CA VAL A 271 8.29 -8.16 -6.74
C VAL A 271 7.43 -7.93 -7.98
N ALA A 272 6.25 -7.37 -7.77
CA ALA A 272 5.44 -6.79 -8.84
C ALA A 272 5.75 -5.30 -8.95
N SER A 273 5.88 -4.82 -10.17
CA SER A 273 6.23 -3.43 -10.48
C SER A 273 5.27 -2.86 -11.51
N ALA A 274 4.92 -1.59 -11.37
CA ALA A 274 4.08 -0.85 -12.29
C ALA A 274 4.80 0.42 -12.75
N SER A 275 4.75 0.69 -14.05
CA SER A 275 5.47 1.81 -14.65
C SER A 275 4.57 2.71 -15.48
N SER A 276 5.01 3.95 -15.67
CA SER A 276 4.38 4.89 -16.60
C SER A 276 4.47 4.42 -18.07
N ASP A 277 5.17 3.34 -18.39
CA ASP A 277 5.17 2.70 -19.71
C ASP A 277 3.87 1.92 -20.00
N GLY A 278 3.04 1.76 -18.97
CA GLY A 278 1.76 1.05 -19.01
C GLY A 278 1.86 -0.45 -18.83
N VAL A 279 3.02 -0.94 -18.40
CA VAL A 279 3.29 -2.34 -18.20
C VAL A 279 3.41 -2.64 -16.70
N ILE A 280 2.81 -3.77 -16.29
CA ILE A 280 3.04 -4.40 -15.00
C ILE A 280 3.92 -5.62 -15.21
N ARG A 281 5.01 -5.70 -14.46
CA ARG A 281 5.96 -6.83 -14.53
C ARG A 281 6.16 -7.46 -13.17
N VAL A 282 6.29 -8.78 -13.16
CA VAL A 282 6.67 -9.58 -11.99
C VAL A 282 8.10 -10.05 -12.18
N TRP A 283 8.93 -9.86 -11.17
CA TRP A 283 10.37 -10.13 -11.21
C TRP A 283 10.78 -11.01 -10.05
N ASP A 284 11.73 -11.89 -10.27
CA ASP A 284 12.62 -12.37 -9.20
C ASP A 284 13.87 -11.49 -9.21
N VAL A 285 14.07 -10.68 -8.17
CA VAL A 285 15.21 -9.75 -8.14
C VAL A 285 16.56 -10.45 -8.06
N ARG A 286 16.63 -11.75 -7.77
CA ARG A 286 17.89 -12.50 -7.75
C ARG A 286 18.39 -12.87 -9.15
N MET A 287 17.51 -12.85 -10.15
CA MET A 287 17.84 -13.27 -11.52
C MET A 287 18.65 -12.22 -12.31
N THR A 288 19.33 -11.30 -11.62
CA THR A 288 20.11 -10.19 -12.22
C THR A 288 21.38 -10.62 -12.94
N ASN A 289 21.78 -11.89 -12.83
CA ASN A 289 22.99 -12.43 -13.47
C ASN A 289 22.84 -12.76 -14.97
N LYS A 290 21.73 -12.40 -15.62
CA LYS A 290 21.54 -12.58 -17.07
C LYS A 290 21.57 -11.22 -17.75
N ASP A 291 22.33 -11.10 -18.84
CA ASP A 291 22.58 -9.86 -19.62
C ASP A 291 21.30 -9.09 -20.02
N LYS A 292 20.13 -9.74 -19.96
CA LYS A 292 18.82 -9.09 -19.90
C LYS A 292 17.92 -9.82 -18.89
N PRO A 293 17.43 -9.15 -17.84
CA PRO A 293 16.47 -9.75 -16.94
C PRO A 293 15.13 -9.91 -17.69
N ASN A 294 14.63 -11.14 -17.77
CA ASN A 294 13.30 -11.41 -18.32
C ASN A 294 12.28 -11.43 -17.18
N PRO A 295 11.15 -10.71 -17.28
CA PRO A 295 10.11 -10.76 -16.26
C PRO A 295 9.46 -12.15 -16.24
N LEU A 296 9.06 -12.60 -15.05
CA LEU A 296 8.33 -13.86 -14.84
C LEU A 296 6.90 -13.78 -15.38
N ALA A 297 6.31 -12.59 -15.34
CA ALA A 297 5.01 -12.29 -15.92
C ALA A 297 4.98 -10.83 -16.37
N GLU A 298 4.30 -10.55 -17.47
CA GLU A 298 4.13 -9.21 -18.01
C GLU A 298 2.70 -9.01 -18.51
N VAL A 299 2.09 -7.85 -18.19
CA VAL A 299 0.82 -7.42 -18.78
C VAL A 299 0.91 -5.95 -19.17
N ASN A 300 0.49 -5.64 -20.40
CA ASN A 300 0.41 -4.29 -20.91
C ASN A 300 -1.03 -3.75 -20.82
N THR A 301 -1.23 -2.73 -20.01
CA THR A 301 -2.51 -2.04 -19.78
C THR A 301 -2.78 -0.92 -20.78
N LYS A 302 -1.78 -0.55 -21.60
CA LYS A 302 -1.79 0.59 -22.53
C LYS A 302 -2.11 1.94 -21.87
N SER A 303 -2.05 2.02 -20.54
CA SER A 303 -2.40 3.20 -19.72
C SER A 303 -1.23 3.56 -18.83
N ARG A 304 -0.92 4.85 -18.64
CA ARG A 304 0.23 5.27 -17.82
C ARG A 304 -0.08 5.02 -16.35
N LEU A 305 0.54 3.99 -15.77
CA LEU A 305 0.29 3.61 -14.38
C LEU A 305 0.91 4.62 -13.41
N THR A 306 0.17 4.91 -12.35
CA THR A 306 0.53 5.91 -11.32
C THR A 306 0.77 5.31 -9.96
N CYS A 307 0.18 4.15 -9.68
CA CYS A 307 0.26 3.46 -8.39
C CYS A 307 -0.03 1.96 -8.57
N LEU A 308 0.47 1.15 -7.63
CA LEU A 308 0.28 -0.29 -7.54
C LEU A 308 0.13 -0.66 -6.07
N ALA A 309 -0.84 -1.50 -5.76
CA ALA A 309 -1.03 -2.09 -4.44
C ALA A 309 -1.37 -3.57 -4.58
N GLY A 310 -1.05 -4.35 -3.55
CA GLY A 310 -1.31 -5.78 -3.58
C GLY A 310 -1.41 -6.40 -2.20
N SER A 311 -2.11 -7.53 -2.13
CA SER A 311 -2.31 -8.28 -0.90
C SER A 311 -2.26 -9.78 -1.16
N SER A 312 -1.52 -10.48 -0.31
CA SER A 312 -1.50 -11.95 -0.25
C SER A 312 -2.47 -12.53 0.77
N ILE A 313 -3.15 -11.69 1.55
CA ILE A 313 -4.16 -12.13 2.51
C ILE A 313 -5.24 -12.88 1.74
N LYS A 314 -5.47 -14.16 2.10
CA LYS A 314 -6.50 -14.97 1.48
C LYS A 314 -7.85 -14.31 1.73
N SER A 315 -8.61 -14.09 0.66
CA SER A 315 -10.01 -13.69 0.73
C SER A 315 -10.82 -14.82 1.37
N MET A 316 -11.04 -14.76 2.68
CA MET A 316 -12.06 -15.60 3.31
C MET A 316 -13.40 -14.85 3.23
N LYS A 317 -14.50 -15.60 3.10
CA LYS A 317 -15.84 -14.99 3.09
C LYS A 317 -16.00 -14.11 4.33
N ARG A 318 -16.61 -12.94 4.13
CA ARG A 318 -16.99 -12.01 5.21
C ARG A 318 -17.74 -12.83 6.28
N PRO A 319 -17.34 -12.80 7.55
CA PRO A 319 -18.15 -13.40 8.60
C PRO A 319 -19.51 -12.71 8.55
N GLU A 320 -20.59 -13.47 8.35
CA GLU A 320 -21.93 -12.91 8.48
C GLU A 320 -22.07 -12.40 9.91
N VAL A 321 -22.31 -11.10 10.06
CA VAL A 321 -22.71 -10.53 11.35
C VAL A 321 -24.04 -11.19 11.67
N GLY A 322 -24.02 -12.17 12.57
CA GLY A 322 -25.21 -12.86 13.01
C GLY A 322 -26.21 -11.84 13.52
N ASN A 323 -27.34 -11.73 12.82
CA ASN A 323 -28.53 -11.08 13.36
C ASN A 323 -28.87 -11.77 14.68
N THR A 324 -28.49 -11.16 15.79
CA THR A 324 -29.08 -11.46 17.08
C THR A 324 -30.48 -10.87 17.05
N THR A 325 -31.42 -11.60 16.45
CA THR A 325 -32.83 -11.39 16.69
C THR A 325 -33.05 -11.57 18.19
N SER A 326 -33.34 -10.46 18.86
CA SER A 326 -33.88 -10.42 20.21
C SER A 326 -35.13 -11.30 20.27
N ASN A 327 -35.02 -12.49 20.85
CA ASN A 327 -36.18 -13.25 21.26
C ASN A 327 -36.89 -12.45 22.35
N GLY A 328 -38.03 -11.86 21.99
CA GLY A 328 -38.97 -11.29 22.95
C GLY A 328 -39.48 -12.41 23.86
N GLN A 329 -39.07 -12.37 25.12
CA GLN A 329 -39.79 -13.08 26.18
C GLN A 329 -41.05 -12.30 26.48
N GLN A 330 -42.15 -12.83 25.99
CA GLN A 330 -43.52 -12.49 26.37
C GLN A 330 -43.71 -12.96 27.81
N LEU A 331 -43.77 -12.02 28.75
CA LEU A 331 -44.16 -12.28 30.14
C LEU A 331 -45.68 -12.40 30.17
N ASP A 332 -46.19 -13.62 30.34
CA ASP A 332 -47.58 -13.87 30.70
C ASP A 332 -47.84 -13.31 32.11
N ALA A 333 -48.81 -12.39 32.18
CA ALA A 333 -49.41 -11.95 33.43
C ALA A 333 -50.44 -13.01 33.87
N GLY A 334 -50.17 -13.67 35.00
CA GLY A 334 -51.18 -14.42 35.73
C GLY A 334 -52.06 -13.46 36.52
N GLU A 335 -53.35 -13.40 36.18
CA GLU A 335 -54.39 -12.77 36.99
C GLU A 335 -54.66 -13.61 38.25
N GLU A 336 -54.47 -13.02 39.43
CA GLU A 336 -55.16 -13.40 40.66
C GLU A 336 -56.49 -12.65 40.73
N SER A 337 -57.61 -13.35 40.53
CA SER A 337 -58.84 -13.30 41.33
C SER A 337 -59.95 -14.13 40.69
#